data_AF-A0A1V0TVS7-F1
#
_entry.id   AF-A0A1V0TVS7-F1
#
_cell.length_a   1.000
_cell.length_b   1.000
_cell.length_c   1.000
_cell.angle_alpha   90.00
_cell.angle_beta   90.00
_cell.angle_gamma   90.00
#
_symmetry.space_group_name_H-M   'P 1'
#
loop_
_entity.id
_entity.type
_entity.pdbx_description
1 polymer ?
#
loop_
_entity_poly.entity_id
_entity_poly.type
_entity_poly.pdbx_seq_one_letter_code
_entity_poly.pdbx_strand_id
1 'polypeptide(L)'
;MPEAGGGSGVPTGGGGRSADEGGRSAGGRGKQVAGGRGGKSEQTRRLILETALRLFRERGYDKTTMRAIAQEAGVSVGNAYYYFASKEHLVQGFYDQMAEEHTAAVQVVLDTETKLARRLRGVLLAWLDIAEPYHEFAAQFFKNAADPASPLSPFSDESEGPREAVIALHRRLVDGADITVDAELAELLPRLLWLQQMGLVLYWVYDRSENCARSRALVERTSPLVARALAASRFRVLRPLVREVTDVLGEFLLPAAAARRGAGPGRRTSPTTPETAINNP
;
A
#
# COMPACT_ATOMS: atom_id res chain seq x y z
N MET A 1 -43.05 14.07 -52.09
CA MET A 1 -43.18 15.33 -52.86
C MET A 1 -41.84 16.06 -52.78
N PRO A 2 -41.21 16.38 -53.92
CA PRO A 2 -39.99 17.20 -53.98
C PRO A 2 -40.21 18.51 -54.78
N GLU A 3 -39.50 19.58 -54.40
CA GLU A 3 -39.19 20.75 -55.24
C GLU A 3 -37.71 21.13 -54.95
N ALA A 4 -36.78 21.19 -55.91
CA ALA A 4 -36.64 22.11 -57.05
C ALA A 4 -36.40 23.56 -56.57
N GLY A 5 -35.16 24.03 -56.45
CA GLY A 5 -34.31 24.62 -57.50
C GLY A 5 -33.80 25.97 -56.96
N GLY A 6 -32.71 26.64 -57.36
CA GLY A 6 -31.82 26.55 -58.51
C GLY A 6 -31.42 28.01 -58.84
N GLY A 7 -30.13 28.38 -58.78
CA GLY A 7 -29.71 29.78 -58.98
C GLY A 7 -28.20 30.00 -58.97
N SER A 8 -27.64 30.49 -60.08
CA SER A 8 -26.20 30.67 -60.32
C SER A 8 -25.73 32.11 -60.14
N GLY A 9 -24.46 32.33 -59.80
CA GLY A 9 -23.83 33.65 -59.89
C GLY A 9 -22.35 33.71 -59.52
N VAL A 10 -21.47 33.79 -60.52
CA VAL A 10 -20.05 34.18 -60.40
C VAL A 10 -19.78 35.26 -61.45
N PRO A 11 -19.19 36.40 -61.08
CA PRO A 11 -17.96 36.86 -61.76
C PRO A 11 -16.94 37.55 -60.80
N THR A 12 -15.71 37.05 -60.67
CA THR A 12 -14.43 37.47 -61.33
C THR A 12 -13.76 38.77 -60.86
N GLY A 13 -12.44 38.67 -60.56
CA GLY A 13 -11.44 39.75 -60.61
C GLY A 13 -11.06 40.39 -59.26
N GLY A 14 -9.79 40.66 -58.92
CA GLY A 14 -8.52 40.31 -59.59
C GLY A 14 -7.34 41.22 -59.18
N GLY A 15 -6.21 40.64 -58.71
CA GLY A 15 -4.91 41.31 -58.48
C GLY A 15 -4.80 42.27 -57.28
N GLY A 16 -3.65 42.44 -56.60
CA GLY A 16 -2.37 41.72 -56.66
C GLY A 16 -1.21 42.44 -55.93
N ARG A 17 -0.16 41.68 -55.52
CA ARG A 17 1.18 42.09 -55.00
C ARG A 17 1.20 42.77 -53.60
N SER A 18 2.00 42.34 -52.60
CA SER A 18 3.49 42.32 -52.48
C SER A 18 4.07 43.75 -52.55
N ALA A 19 4.96 44.27 -51.69
CA ALA A 19 5.96 43.77 -50.72
C ALA A 19 6.38 44.95 -49.79
N ASP A 20 7.13 44.88 -48.67
CA ASP A 20 7.52 43.88 -47.64
C ASP A 20 8.30 44.67 -46.52
N GLU A 21 9.13 44.03 -45.68
CA GLU A 21 10.03 44.60 -44.63
C GLU A 21 9.35 45.16 -43.35
N GLY A 22 9.84 44.98 -42.11
CA GLY A 22 11.02 44.23 -41.61
C GLY A 22 11.77 45.00 -40.50
N GLY A 23 11.51 44.76 -39.19
CA GLY A 23 12.11 45.64 -38.16
C GLY A 23 11.95 45.32 -36.66
N ARG A 24 12.51 44.20 -36.19
CA ARG A 24 13.10 43.97 -34.82
C ARG A 24 12.39 44.44 -33.51
N SER A 25 11.96 43.43 -32.74
CA SER A 25 12.39 43.13 -31.34
C SER A 25 12.09 44.08 -30.16
N ALA A 26 11.27 43.60 -29.21
CA ALA A 26 11.62 43.59 -27.77
C ALA A 26 10.80 42.57 -26.92
N GLY A 27 11.48 41.89 -26.00
CA GLY A 27 11.01 41.47 -24.65
C GLY A 27 9.64 40.82 -24.43
N GLY A 28 9.60 39.50 -24.19
CA GLY A 28 8.38 38.78 -23.78
C GLY A 28 8.62 37.40 -23.16
N ARG A 29 9.69 37.23 -22.35
CA ARG A 29 10.09 35.92 -21.82
C ARG A 29 9.39 35.61 -20.49
N GLY A 30 8.53 34.59 -20.46
CA GLY A 30 8.27 33.79 -19.26
C GLY A 30 6.87 33.85 -18.62
N LYS A 31 5.97 32.96 -19.07
CA LYS A 31 5.09 32.17 -18.19
C LYS A 31 4.42 31.03 -18.95
N GLN A 32 5.11 29.90 -19.12
CA GLN A 32 4.47 28.64 -19.51
C GLN A 32 4.91 27.48 -18.61
N VAL A 33 3.95 27.08 -17.76
CA VAL A 33 3.68 25.72 -17.27
C VAL A 33 4.83 24.99 -16.55
N ALA A 34 4.92 25.21 -15.24
CA ALA A 34 5.66 24.35 -14.30
C ALA A 34 4.96 22.98 -14.02
N GLY A 35 4.05 22.53 -14.89
CA GLY A 35 3.27 21.29 -14.73
C GLY A 35 3.75 20.09 -15.57
N GLY A 36 4.64 20.28 -16.55
CA GLY A 36 4.99 19.21 -17.50
C GLY A 36 6.04 18.20 -17.03
N ARG A 37 6.88 18.54 -16.04
CA ARG A 37 8.00 17.68 -15.60
C ARG A 37 7.59 16.61 -14.59
N GLY A 38 6.71 16.92 -13.64
CA GLY A 38 6.23 15.96 -12.64
C GLY A 38 5.46 14.81 -13.29
N GLY A 39 4.48 15.11 -14.15
CA GLY A 39 3.67 14.09 -14.82
C GLY A 39 4.48 13.11 -15.68
N LYS A 40 5.47 13.59 -16.45
CA LYS A 40 6.34 12.72 -17.25
C LYS A 40 7.27 11.85 -16.38
N SER A 41 7.73 12.39 -15.24
CA SER A 41 8.54 11.65 -14.27
C SER A 41 7.77 10.47 -13.69
N GLU A 42 6.54 10.72 -13.20
CA GLU A 42 5.72 9.68 -12.58
C GLU A 42 5.22 8.65 -13.60
N GLN A 43 4.85 9.07 -14.81
CA GLN A 43 4.56 8.14 -15.91
C GLN A 43 5.74 7.20 -16.21
N THR A 44 6.98 7.71 -16.14
CA THR A 44 8.18 6.88 -16.35
C THR A 44 8.41 5.91 -15.19
N ARG A 45 8.26 6.37 -13.93
CA ARG A 45 8.33 5.52 -12.73
C ARG A 45 7.32 4.38 -12.80
N ARG A 46 6.06 4.70 -13.10
CA ARG A 46 4.96 3.74 -13.25
C ARG A 46 5.21 2.73 -14.38
N LEU A 47 5.65 3.18 -15.56
CA LEU A 47 6.00 2.30 -16.68
C LEU A 47 7.08 1.26 -16.32
N ILE A 48 8.11 1.67 -15.57
CA ILE A 48 9.17 0.77 -15.10
C ILE A 48 8.60 -0.26 -14.11
N LEU A 49 7.74 0.16 -13.19
CA LEU A 49 7.11 -0.72 -12.20
C LEU A 49 6.15 -1.75 -12.84
N GLU A 50 5.25 -1.30 -13.71
CA GLU A 50 4.33 -2.18 -14.46
C GLU A 50 5.11 -3.19 -15.33
N THR A 51 6.20 -2.75 -15.97
CA THR A 51 7.09 -3.64 -16.74
C THR A 51 7.80 -4.65 -15.85
N ALA A 52 8.29 -4.22 -14.67
CA ALA A 52 8.93 -5.12 -13.70
C ALA A 52 7.97 -6.20 -13.21
N LEU A 53 6.75 -5.83 -12.81
CA LEU A 53 5.73 -6.77 -12.34
C LEU A 53 5.33 -7.78 -13.42
N ARG A 54 5.17 -7.33 -14.66
CA ARG A 54 4.92 -8.22 -15.79
C ARG A 54 6.08 -9.21 -16.00
N LEU A 55 7.32 -8.73 -16.00
CA LEU A 55 8.50 -9.60 -16.15
C LEU A 55 8.68 -10.56 -14.96
N PHE A 56 8.36 -10.15 -13.74
CA PHE A 56 8.38 -11.01 -12.57
C PHE A 56 7.34 -12.13 -12.67
N ARG A 57 6.14 -11.88 -13.22
CA ARG A 57 5.14 -12.92 -13.51
C ARG A 57 5.57 -13.85 -14.64
N GLU A 58 6.10 -13.30 -15.75
CA GLU A 58 6.50 -14.07 -16.93
C GLU A 58 7.76 -14.93 -16.71
N ARG A 59 8.74 -14.43 -15.94
CA ARG A 59 10.10 -15.01 -15.85
C ARG A 59 10.50 -15.41 -14.43
N GLY A 60 9.74 -15.02 -13.42
CA GLY A 60 10.09 -15.11 -12.00
C GLY A 60 10.96 -13.94 -11.53
N TYR A 61 10.85 -13.59 -10.25
CA TYR A 61 11.63 -12.51 -9.61
C TYR A 61 13.14 -12.72 -9.74
N ASP A 62 13.63 -13.93 -9.44
CA ASP A 62 15.06 -14.23 -9.34
C ASP A 62 15.77 -14.04 -10.68
N LYS A 63 15.18 -14.55 -11.76
CA LYS A 63 15.71 -14.54 -13.13
C LYS A 63 15.59 -13.18 -13.81
N THR A 64 14.73 -12.30 -13.31
CA THR A 64 14.56 -10.94 -13.84
C THR A 64 15.68 -10.03 -13.35
N THR A 65 16.14 -9.10 -14.20
CA THR A 65 17.23 -8.15 -13.88
C THR A 65 16.82 -6.72 -14.20
N MET A 66 17.41 -5.74 -13.50
CA MET A 66 17.19 -4.31 -13.77
C MET A 66 17.49 -3.93 -15.23
N ARG A 67 18.49 -4.59 -15.85
CA ARG A 67 18.82 -4.39 -17.27
C ARG A 67 17.70 -4.87 -18.19
N ALA A 68 17.13 -6.05 -17.92
CA ALA A 68 16.01 -6.58 -18.70
C ALA A 68 14.77 -5.70 -18.56
N ILE A 69 14.47 -5.22 -17.34
CA ILE A 69 13.36 -4.30 -17.07
C ILE A 69 13.55 -2.98 -17.83
N ALA A 70 14.74 -2.38 -17.76
CA ALA A 70 15.03 -1.13 -18.47
C ALA A 70 14.87 -1.27 -19.99
N GLN A 71 15.42 -2.34 -20.56
CA GLN A 71 15.32 -2.65 -22.00
C GLN A 71 13.86 -2.83 -22.44
N GLU A 72 13.08 -3.61 -21.69
CA GLU A 72 11.68 -3.91 -21.97
C GLU A 72 10.79 -2.66 -21.80
N ALA A 73 11.08 -1.80 -20.83
CA ALA A 73 10.39 -0.53 -20.60
C ALA A 73 10.82 0.60 -21.55
N GLY A 74 11.76 0.35 -22.47
CA GLY A 74 12.26 1.34 -23.42
C GLY A 74 13.07 2.49 -22.79
N VAL A 75 13.64 2.29 -21.60
CA VAL A 75 14.43 3.29 -20.87
C VAL A 75 15.91 2.91 -20.79
N SER A 76 16.79 3.88 -20.56
CA SER A 76 18.20 3.57 -20.25
C SER A 76 18.31 2.90 -18.88
N VAL A 77 19.32 2.02 -18.72
CA VAL A 77 19.58 1.33 -17.44
C VAL A 77 19.82 2.34 -16.30
N GLY A 78 20.53 3.44 -16.58
CA GLY A 78 20.74 4.52 -15.61
C GLY A 78 19.44 5.25 -15.23
N ASN A 79 18.50 5.42 -16.17
CA ASN A 79 17.18 5.99 -15.88
C ASN A 79 16.32 5.02 -15.04
N ALA A 80 16.43 3.70 -15.25
CA ALA A 80 15.77 2.72 -14.39
C ALA A 80 16.32 2.77 -12.95
N TYR A 81 17.64 2.80 -12.78
CA TYR A 81 18.28 2.94 -11.46
C TYR A 81 18.02 4.29 -10.77
N TYR A 82 17.74 5.35 -11.53
CA TYR A 82 17.34 6.65 -10.99
C TYR A 82 15.97 6.59 -10.27
N TYR A 83 15.02 5.80 -10.77
CA TYR A 83 13.71 5.62 -10.11
C TYR A 83 13.72 4.50 -9.07
N PHE A 84 14.48 3.43 -9.29
CA PHE A 84 14.51 2.25 -8.41
C PHE A 84 15.95 1.75 -8.26
N ALA A 85 16.54 1.96 -7.07
CA ALA A 85 17.94 1.63 -6.81
C ALA A 85 18.26 0.12 -6.90
N SER A 86 17.28 -0.76 -6.75
CA SER A 86 17.43 -2.21 -6.85
C SER A 86 16.13 -2.93 -7.25
N LYS A 87 16.16 -4.26 -7.38
CA LYS A 87 14.94 -5.06 -7.64
C LYS A 87 13.99 -5.07 -6.45
N GLU A 88 14.55 -4.97 -5.25
CA GLU A 88 13.84 -4.93 -3.98
C GLU A 88 13.03 -3.63 -3.88
N HIS A 89 13.60 -2.50 -4.33
CA HIS A 89 12.88 -1.22 -4.42
C HIS A 89 11.67 -1.26 -5.38
N LEU A 90 11.69 -2.12 -6.41
CA LEU A 90 10.51 -2.32 -7.28
C LEU A 90 9.40 -3.09 -6.54
N VAL A 91 9.74 -4.03 -5.67
CA VAL A 91 8.76 -4.73 -4.83
C VAL A 91 8.17 -3.77 -3.79
N GLN A 92 9.00 -2.91 -3.18
CA GLN A 92 8.49 -1.88 -2.26
C GLN A 92 7.56 -0.90 -2.98
N GLY A 93 7.91 -0.43 -4.19
CA GLY A 93 7.01 0.38 -5.01
C GLY A 93 5.71 -0.33 -5.42
N PHE A 94 5.72 -1.66 -5.55
CA PHE A 94 4.50 -2.45 -5.75
C PHE A 94 3.66 -2.53 -4.48
N TYR A 95 4.26 -2.70 -3.30
CA TYR A 95 3.54 -2.66 -2.03
C TYR A 95 2.93 -1.27 -1.77
N ASP A 96 3.64 -0.17 -2.09
CA ASP A 96 3.09 1.19 -2.07
C ASP A 96 1.85 1.28 -3.00
N GLN A 97 1.98 0.87 -4.27
CA GLN A 97 0.88 0.91 -5.24
C GLN A 97 -0.33 0.09 -4.76
N MET A 98 -0.11 -1.13 -4.23
CA MET A 98 -1.17 -1.97 -3.66
C MET A 98 -1.87 -1.29 -2.47
N ALA A 99 -1.14 -0.57 -1.61
CA ALA A 99 -1.71 0.15 -0.48
C ALA A 99 -2.51 1.40 -0.93
N GLU A 100 -2.04 2.11 -1.95
CA GLU A 100 -2.76 3.24 -2.57
C GLU A 100 -4.07 2.77 -3.25
N GLU A 101 -3.99 1.73 -4.10
CA GLU A 101 -5.16 1.15 -4.77
C GLU A 101 -6.18 0.60 -3.74
N HIS A 102 -5.70 -0.07 -2.69
CA HIS A 102 -6.56 -0.59 -1.62
C HIS A 102 -7.26 0.54 -0.86
N THR A 103 -6.53 1.61 -0.53
CA THR A 103 -7.08 2.80 0.12
C THR A 103 -8.16 3.48 -0.73
N ALA A 104 -7.93 3.60 -2.04
CA ALA A 104 -8.89 4.18 -2.97
C ALA A 104 -10.18 3.33 -3.11
N ALA A 105 -10.04 2.01 -3.26
CA ALA A 105 -11.18 1.11 -3.48
C ALA A 105 -12.13 1.03 -2.27
N VAL A 106 -11.60 1.11 -1.05
CA VAL A 106 -12.43 0.98 0.18
C VAL A 106 -13.06 2.30 0.62
N GLN A 107 -12.70 3.44 0.01
CA GLN A 107 -13.14 4.77 0.44
C GLN A 107 -14.66 4.85 0.64
N VAL A 108 -15.45 4.42 -0.36
CA VAL A 108 -16.92 4.44 -0.29
C VAL A 108 -17.45 3.57 0.86
N VAL A 109 -16.87 2.38 1.09
CA VAL A 109 -17.26 1.49 2.20
C VAL A 109 -16.95 2.15 3.55
N LEU A 110 -15.77 2.76 3.69
CA LEU A 110 -15.34 3.42 4.91
C LEU A 110 -16.06 4.75 5.20
N ASP A 111 -16.69 5.35 4.20
CA ASP A 111 -17.50 6.56 4.36
C ASP A 111 -18.99 6.26 4.64
N THR A 112 -19.52 5.09 4.21
CA THR A 112 -20.96 4.79 4.26
C THR A 112 -21.39 3.75 5.29
N GLU A 113 -20.56 2.75 5.60
CA GLU A 113 -20.93 1.66 6.53
C GLU A 113 -20.38 1.90 7.93
N THR A 114 -21.23 2.03 8.94
CA THR A 114 -20.80 2.17 10.35
C THR A 114 -20.53 0.84 11.03
N LYS A 115 -21.08 -0.27 10.53
CA LYS A 115 -20.97 -1.58 11.21
C LYS A 115 -19.60 -2.21 10.98
N LEU A 116 -18.82 -2.42 12.05
CA LEU A 116 -17.48 -3.02 11.98
C LEU A 116 -17.39 -4.26 11.09
N ALA A 117 -18.33 -5.21 11.24
CA ALA A 117 -18.36 -6.44 10.45
C ALA A 117 -18.45 -6.17 8.93
N ARG A 118 -19.15 -5.11 8.52
CA ARG A 118 -19.30 -4.72 7.11
C ARG A 118 -18.11 -3.91 6.60
N ARG A 119 -17.57 -3.00 7.43
CA ARG A 119 -16.32 -2.27 7.14
C ARG A 119 -15.17 -3.25 6.91
N LEU A 120 -14.96 -4.19 7.84
CA LEU A 120 -13.93 -5.23 7.76
C LEU A 120 -14.12 -6.15 6.56
N ARG A 121 -15.35 -6.64 6.32
CA ARG A 121 -15.68 -7.43 5.13
C ARG A 121 -15.34 -6.67 3.84
N GLY A 122 -15.78 -5.42 3.70
CA GLY A 122 -15.54 -4.63 2.50
C GLY A 122 -14.07 -4.31 2.27
N VAL A 123 -13.32 -3.99 3.34
CA VAL A 123 -11.87 -3.77 3.25
C VAL A 123 -11.13 -5.03 2.81
N LEU A 124 -11.43 -6.19 3.39
CA LEU A 124 -10.75 -7.45 3.04
C LEU A 124 -11.17 -8.01 1.67
N LEU A 125 -12.43 -7.83 1.25
CA LEU A 125 -12.87 -8.22 -0.10
C LEU A 125 -12.27 -7.32 -1.19
N ALA A 126 -12.26 -6.00 -0.99
CA ALA A 126 -11.63 -5.08 -1.93
C ALA A 126 -10.12 -5.36 -2.10
N TRP A 127 -9.44 -5.76 -1.03
CA TRP A 127 -8.05 -6.22 -1.12
C TRP A 127 -7.91 -7.46 -2.02
N LEU A 128 -8.80 -8.45 -1.87
CA LEU A 128 -8.80 -9.65 -2.73
C LEU A 128 -9.07 -9.30 -4.20
N ASP A 129 -9.99 -8.37 -4.48
CA ASP A 129 -10.30 -7.92 -5.84
C ASP A 129 -9.12 -7.23 -6.53
N ILE A 130 -8.34 -6.43 -5.79
CA ILE A 130 -7.12 -5.78 -6.30
C ILE A 130 -5.97 -6.79 -6.42
N ALA A 131 -5.89 -7.77 -5.51
CA ALA A 131 -4.82 -8.76 -5.49
C ALA A 131 -5.00 -9.86 -6.57
N GLU A 132 -6.23 -10.14 -7.03
CA GLU A 132 -6.55 -11.22 -7.98
C GLU A 132 -5.62 -11.27 -9.23
N PRO A 133 -5.30 -10.17 -9.94
CA PRO A 133 -4.40 -10.19 -11.10
C PRO A 133 -2.95 -10.57 -10.79
N TYR A 134 -2.59 -10.60 -9.50
CA TYR A 134 -1.26 -10.88 -8.97
C TYR A 134 -1.19 -12.24 -8.26
N HIS A 135 -2.25 -13.07 -8.22
CA HIS A 135 -2.27 -14.36 -7.52
C HIS A 135 -1.13 -15.30 -7.93
N GLU A 136 -0.95 -15.52 -9.23
CA GLU A 136 0.12 -16.35 -9.77
C GLU A 136 1.51 -15.81 -9.40
N PHE A 137 1.70 -14.49 -9.48
CA PHE A 137 2.94 -13.84 -9.08
C PHE A 137 3.20 -14.01 -7.58
N ALA A 138 2.20 -13.77 -6.74
CA ALA A 138 2.30 -13.91 -5.29
C ALA A 138 2.67 -15.33 -4.87
N ALA A 139 2.10 -16.36 -5.52
CA ALA A 139 2.44 -17.75 -5.27
C ALA A 139 3.90 -18.10 -5.62
N GLN A 140 4.42 -17.57 -6.73
CA GLN A 140 5.84 -17.74 -7.12
C GLN A 140 6.79 -16.90 -6.25
N PHE A 141 6.35 -15.72 -5.83
CA PHE A 141 7.12 -14.74 -5.06
C PHE A 141 7.16 -15.05 -3.56
N PHE A 142 6.17 -15.78 -3.03
CA PHE A 142 6.02 -16.08 -1.62
C PHE A 142 7.32 -16.58 -0.96
N LYS A 143 8.07 -17.48 -1.62
CA LYS A 143 9.36 -17.99 -1.12
C LYS A 143 10.41 -16.90 -0.83
N ASN A 144 10.34 -15.75 -1.52
CA ASN A 144 11.29 -14.64 -1.40
C ASN A 144 10.82 -13.60 -0.37
N ALA A 145 9.51 -13.50 -0.14
CA ALA A 145 8.90 -12.62 0.86
C ALA A 145 8.71 -13.31 2.23
N ALA A 146 8.66 -14.65 2.27
CA ALA A 146 8.50 -15.44 3.49
C ALA A 146 9.81 -15.73 4.22
N ASP A 147 10.97 -15.41 3.63
CA ASP A 147 12.25 -15.44 4.32
C ASP A 147 12.31 -14.28 5.34
N PRO A 148 12.45 -14.55 6.65
CA PRO A 148 12.49 -13.51 7.68
C PRO A 148 13.66 -12.53 7.56
N ALA A 149 14.75 -12.91 6.87
CA ALA A 149 15.92 -12.06 6.63
C ALA A 149 15.82 -11.26 5.31
N SER A 150 14.74 -11.41 4.56
CA SER A 150 14.56 -10.77 3.25
C SER A 150 13.99 -9.35 3.37
N PRO A 151 14.57 -8.36 2.67
CA PRO A 151 14.02 -6.99 2.57
C PRO A 151 12.73 -6.92 1.74
N LEU A 152 12.23 -8.07 1.27
CA LEU A 152 10.98 -8.25 0.56
C LEU A 152 9.86 -8.72 1.50
N SER A 153 10.18 -9.05 2.76
CA SER A 153 9.19 -9.46 3.74
C SER A 153 8.29 -8.27 4.11
N PRO A 154 6.95 -8.41 4.16
CA PRO A 154 6.04 -7.38 4.69
C PRO A 154 6.35 -6.96 6.13
N PHE A 155 7.17 -7.74 6.84
CA PHE A 155 7.62 -7.51 8.20
C PHE A 155 9.01 -6.85 8.31
N SER A 156 9.74 -6.65 7.19
CA SER A 156 11.07 -6.02 7.21
C SER A 156 11.00 -4.51 7.42
N ASP A 157 12.14 -3.88 7.72
CA ASP A 157 12.24 -2.43 7.90
C ASP A 157 12.00 -1.69 6.56
N GLU A 158 12.44 -2.25 5.43
CA GLU A 158 12.20 -1.69 4.09
C GLU A 158 10.70 -1.61 3.74
N SER A 159 9.91 -2.55 4.27
CA SER A 159 8.45 -2.58 4.10
C SER A 159 7.68 -1.68 5.08
N GLU A 160 8.35 -0.84 5.89
CA GLU A 160 7.69 0.01 6.89
C GLU A 160 6.66 0.98 6.27
N GLY A 161 7.01 1.67 5.17
CA GLY A 161 6.12 2.61 4.49
C GLY A 161 4.78 1.97 4.07
N PRO A 162 4.79 0.92 3.22
CA PRO A 162 3.58 0.20 2.84
C PRO A 162 2.82 -0.40 4.04
N ARG A 163 3.53 -0.95 5.02
CA ARG A 163 2.93 -1.55 6.23
C ARG A 163 2.16 -0.51 7.04
N GLU A 164 2.76 0.63 7.35
CA GLU A 164 2.10 1.67 8.13
C GLU A 164 0.96 2.36 7.35
N ALA A 165 1.03 2.41 6.01
CA ALA A 165 -0.09 2.84 5.18
C ALA A 165 -1.32 1.92 5.33
N VAL A 166 -1.14 0.59 5.25
CA VAL A 166 -2.26 -0.37 5.44
C VAL A 166 -2.73 -0.41 6.92
N ILE A 167 -1.84 -0.22 7.90
CA ILE A 167 -2.24 -0.08 9.31
C ILE A 167 -3.05 1.21 9.53
N ALA A 168 -2.70 2.32 8.86
CA ALA A 168 -3.50 3.54 8.90
C ALA A 168 -4.89 3.34 8.24
N LEU A 169 -5.00 2.50 7.21
CA LEU A 169 -6.27 2.10 6.63
C LEU A 169 -7.14 1.31 7.62
N HIS A 170 -6.56 0.36 8.37
CA HIS A 170 -7.25 -0.34 9.45
C HIS A 170 -7.64 0.58 10.62
N ARG A 171 -6.85 1.62 10.89
CA ARG A 171 -7.23 2.66 11.86
C ARG A 171 -8.51 3.40 11.42
N ARG A 172 -8.56 3.87 10.16
CA ARG A 172 -9.79 4.44 9.57
C ARG A 172 -10.99 3.48 9.60
N LEU A 173 -10.77 2.18 9.43
CA LEU A 173 -11.79 1.16 9.59
C LEU A 173 -12.33 1.11 11.02
N VAL A 174 -11.46 1.15 12.05
CA VAL A 174 -11.86 1.10 13.46
C VAL A 174 -12.52 2.40 13.91
N ASP A 175 -11.92 3.56 13.59
CA ASP A 175 -12.38 4.88 14.05
C ASP A 175 -13.80 5.22 13.54
N GLY A 176 -14.13 4.79 12.32
CA GLY A 176 -15.47 4.96 11.73
C GLY A 176 -16.46 3.83 12.06
N ALA A 177 -16.13 2.92 12.97
CA ALA A 177 -17.00 1.81 13.35
C ALA A 177 -17.83 2.12 14.61
N ASP A 178 -19.12 1.79 14.57
CA ASP A 178 -20.02 1.77 15.73
C ASP A 178 -19.70 0.57 16.62
N ILE A 179 -18.62 0.70 17.41
CA ILE A 179 -18.17 -0.26 18.42
C ILE A 179 -17.74 0.46 19.69
N THR A 180 -17.90 -0.21 20.83
CA THR A 180 -17.27 0.19 22.09
C THR A 180 -16.25 -0.87 22.49
N VAL A 181 -14.98 -0.50 22.45
CA VAL A 181 -13.84 -1.31 22.88
C VAL A 181 -13.07 -0.56 23.98
N ASP A 182 -12.24 -1.28 24.72
CA ASP A 182 -11.31 -0.66 25.68
C ASP A 182 -10.28 0.21 24.93
N ALA A 183 -9.83 1.30 25.55
CA ALA A 183 -8.92 2.26 24.93
C ALA A 183 -7.54 1.64 24.63
N GLU A 184 -7.00 0.83 25.55
CA GLU A 184 -5.70 0.17 25.37
C GLU A 184 -5.79 -0.86 24.23
N LEU A 185 -6.90 -1.60 24.15
CA LEU A 185 -7.16 -2.52 23.04
C LEU A 185 -7.32 -1.75 21.71
N ALA A 186 -8.02 -0.62 21.71
CA ALA A 186 -8.29 0.19 20.52
C ALA A 186 -7.00 0.66 19.82
N GLU A 187 -5.97 1.03 20.57
CA GLU A 187 -4.66 1.41 20.00
C GLU A 187 -3.98 0.25 19.25
N LEU A 188 -4.22 -1.00 19.69
CA LEU A 188 -3.61 -2.21 19.12
C LEU A 188 -4.43 -2.79 17.95
N LEU A 189 -5.73 -2.53 17.88
CA LEU A 189 -6.62 -3.09 16.84
C LEU A 189 -6.13 -2.88 15.39
N PRO A 190 -5.66 -1.69 14.98
CA PRO A 190 -5.24 -1.48 13.59
C PRO A 190 -4.13 -2.43 13.13
N ARG A 191 -3.17 -2.72 14.03
CA ARG A 191 -2.05 -3.63 13.74
C ARG A 191 -2.47 -5.10 13.86
N LEU A 192 -3.39 -5.42 14.78
CA LEU A 192 -3.99 -6.76 14.88
C LEU A 192 -4.81 -7.11 13.62
N LEU A 193 -5.57 -6.16 13.08
CA LEU A 193 -6.33 -6.33 11.83
C LEU A 193 -5.40 -6.43 10.60
N TRP A 194 -4.28 -5.70 10.59
CA TRP A 194 -3.23 -5.90 9.59
C TRP A 194 -2.62 -7.30 9.67
N LEU A 195 -2.33 -7.83 10.87
CA LEU A 195 -1.88 -9.22 11.03
C LEU A 195 -2.94 -10.24 10.58
N GLN A 196 -4.23 -10.00 10.86
CA GLN A 196 -5.32 -10.81 10.32
C GLN A 196 -5.32 -10.78 8.78
N GLN A 197 -5.08 -9.61 8.17
CA GLN A 197 -4.93 -9.48 6.72
C GLN A 197 -3.70 -10.25 6.21
N MET A 198 -2.55 -10.23 6.90
CA MET A 198 -1.39 -11.07 6.53
C MET A 198 -1.73 -12.57 6.58
N GLY A 199 -2.52 -13.00 7.57
CA GLY A 199 -3.07 -14.36 7.61
C GLY A 199 -4.01 -14.69 6.43
N LEU A 200 -4.81 -13.72 5.98
CA LEU A 200 -5.62 -13.83 4.75
C LEU A 200 -4.75 -13.89 3.49
N VAL A 201 -3.72 -13.05 3.37
CA VAL A 201 -2.76 -13.07 2.24
C VAL A 201 -2.11 -14.44 2.14
N LEU A 202 -1.62 -14.97 3.27
CA LEU A 202 -1.05 -16.31 3.34
C LEU A 202 -2.06 -17.38 2.88
N TYR A 203 -3.31 -17.33 3.36
CA TYR A 203 -4.34 -18.29 2.94
C TYR A 203 -4.64 -18.19 1.44
N TRP A 204 -4.76 -16.97 0.91
CA TRP A 204 -5.05 -16.66 -0.49
C TRP A 204 -3.95 -17.15 -1.45
N VAL A 205 -2.68 -16.99 -1.08
CA VAL A 205 -1.53 -17.54 -1.83
C VAL A 205 -1.64 -19.06 -2.05
N TYR A 206 -2.23 -19.80 -1.12
CA TYR A 206 -2.45 -21.25 -1.25
C TYR A 206 -3.84 -21.65 -1.76
N ASP A 207 -4.75 -20.69 -1.96
CA ASP A 207 -6.10 -20.97 -2.45
C ASP A 207 -6.07 -21.27 -3.96
N ARG A 208 -6.54 -22.46 -4.32
CA ARG A 208 -6.67 -22.93 -5.71
C ARG A 208 -8.13 -23.10 -6.13
N SER A 209 -9.07 -22.60 -5.34
CA SER A 209 -10.48 -22.55 -5.75
C SER A 209 -10.70 -21.48 -6.82
N GLU A 210 -11.71 -21.70 -7.66
CA GLU A 210 -12.08 -20.76 -8.72
C GLU A 210 -12.30 -19.34 -8.17
N ASN A 211 -11.62 -18.34 -8.75
CA ASN A 211 -11.64 -16.93 -8.33
C ASN A 211 -11.40 -16.73 -6.82
N CYS A 212 -10.53 -17.55 -6.22
CA CYS A 212 -10.20 -17.54 -4.79
C CYS A 212 -11.44 -17.63 -3.86
N ALA A 213 -12.46 -18.38 -4.27
CA ALA A 213 -13.75 -18.49 -3.58
C ALA A 213 -13.63 -18.90 -2.09
N ARG A 214 -12.64 -19.71 -1.70
CA ARG A 214 -12.43 -20.08 -0.30
C ARG A 214 -11.89 -18.91 0.53
N SER A 215 -10.99 -18.11 -0.02
CA SER A 215 -10.46 -16.89 0.61
C SER A 215 -11.56 -15.85 0.80
N ARG A 216 -12.42 -15.67 -0.21
CA ARG A 216 -13.62 -14.82 -0.14
C ARG A 216 -14.59 -15.34 0.93
N ALA A 217 -14.86 -16.65 0.97
CA ALA A 217 -15.67 -17.27 2.01
C ALA A 217 -15.06 -17.19 3.42
N LEU A 218 -13.74 -17.17 3.56
CA LEU A 218 -13.05 -16.95 4.83
C LEU A 218 -13.33 -15.53 5.35
N VAL A 219 -13.23 -14.51 4.49
CA VAL A 219 -13.58 -13.12 4.85
C VAL A 219 -15.04 -13.00 5.28
N GLU A 220 -15.97 -13.58 4.52
CA GLU A 220 -17.41 -13.57 4.83
C GLU A 220 -17.73 -14.19 6.21
N ARG A 221 -17.06 -15.30 6.55
CA ARG A 221 -17.29 -16.01 7.82
C ARG A 221 -16.57 -15.37 9.01
N THR A 222 -15.37 -14.83 8.81
CA THR A 222 -14.54 -14.30 9.91
C THR A 222 -14.91 -12.86 10.30
N SER A 223 -15.28 -12.00 9.35
CA SER A 223 -15.65 -10.60 9.63
C SER A 223 -16.73 -10.44 10.73
N PRO A 224 -17.86 -11.20 10.72
CA PRO A 224 -18.84 -11.15 11.80
C PRO A 224 -18.42 -11.91 13.08
N LEU A 225 -17.39 -12.77 13.03
CA LEU A 225 -16.82 -13.37 14.25
C LEU A 225 -15.93 -12.37 14.98
N VAL A 226 -15.01 -11.70 14.25
CA VAL A 226 -14.13 -10.65 14.78
C VAL A 226 -14.95 -9.52 15.41
N ALA A 227 -15.96 -9.02 14.70
CA ALA A 227 -16.82 -7.96 15.24
C ALA A 227 -17.58 -8.39 16.52
N ARG A 228 -18.01 -9.65 16.63
CA ARG A 228 -18.66 -10.17 17.85
C ARG A 228 -17.66 -10.35 19.00
N ALA A 229 -16.45 -10.83 18.72
CA ALA A 229 -15.40 -10.96 19.73
C ALA A 229 -15.01 -9.59 20.30
N LEU A 230 -14.81 -8.59 19.43
CA LEU A 230 -14.52 -7.22 19.85
C LEU A 230 -15.70 -6.58 20.59
N ALA A 231 -16.94 -6.77 20.14
CA ALA A 231 -18.12 -6.30 20.86
C ALA A 231 -18.39 -7.03 22.20
N ALA A 232 -17.73 -8.17 22.43
CA ALA A 232 -17.80 -8.90 23.70
C ALA A 232 -16.74 -8.42 24.71
N SER A 233 -15.62 -7.83 24.27
CA SER A 233 -14.53 -7.37 25.16
C SER A 233 -15.00 -6.38 26.24
N ARG A 234 -16.04 -5.58 25.95
CA ARG A 234 -16.68 -4.64 26.87
C ARG A 234 -17.32 -5.32 28.12
N PHE A 235 -17.69 -6.60 28.04
CA PHE A 235 -18.37 -7.29 29.13
C PHE A 235 -17.42 -7.50 30.32
N ARG A 236 -17.86 -7.11 31.52
CA ARG A 236 -17.04 -7.12 32.74
C ARG A 236 -16.41 -8.48 33.06
N VAL A 237 -17.07 -9.58 32.71
CA VAL A 237 -16.59 -10.96 32.90
C VAL A 237 -15.37 -11.31 32.04
N LEU A 238 -15.22 -10.68 30.87
CA LEU A 238 -14.09 -10.92 29.95
C LEU A 238 -12.90 -9.98 30.18
N ARG A 239 -13.05 -8.93 31.01
CA ARG A 239 -11.99 -7.92 31.23
C ARG A 239 -10.63 -8.48 31.68
N PRO A 240 -10.52 -9.51 32.54
CA PRO A 240 -9.23 -10.08 32.90
C PRO A 240 -8.50 -10.65 31.67
N LEU A 241 -9.19 -11.48 30.89
CA LEU A 241 -8.68 -12.06 29.65
C LEU A 241 -8.35 -10.97 28.60
N VAL A 242 -9.19 -9.94 28.48
CA VAL A 242 -8.93 -8.82 27.55
C VAL A 242 -7.66 -8.07 27.94
N ARG A 243 -7.37 -7.89 29.23
CA ARG A 243 -6.11 -7.29 29.70
C ARG A 243 -4.92 -8.17 29.41
N GLU A 244 -4.97 -9.45 29.76
CA GLU A 244 -3.88 -10.41 29.45
C GLU A 244 -3.56 -10.43 27.94
N VAL A 245 -4.60 -10.40 27.09
CA VAL A 245 -4.42 -10.27 25.63
C VAL A 245 -3.84 -8.91 25.27
N THR A 246 -4.32 -7.81 25.84
CA THR A 246 -3.82 -6.45 25.56
C THR A 246 -2.36 -6.28 25.99
N ASP A 247 -1.94 -6.85 27.13
CA ASP A 247 -0.57 -6.83 27.62
C ASP A 247 0.37 -7.57 26.64
N VAL A 248 0.01 -8.80 26.24
CA VAL A 248 0.77 -9.58 25.24
C VAL A 248 0.81 -8.86 23.89
N LEU A 249 -0.33 -8.35 23.41
CA LEU A 249 -0.36 -7.59 22.15
C LEU A 249 0.44 -6.28 22.26
N GLY A 250 0.48 -5.63 23.42
CA GLY A 250 1.28 -4.44 23.67
C GLY A 250 2.79 -4.73 23.63
N GLU A 251 3.22 -5.86 24.21
CA GLU A 251 4.62 -6.31 24.18
C GLU A 251 5.09 -6.64 22.76
N PHE A 252 4.30 -7.39 21.98
CA PHE A 252 4.73 -7.96 20.70
C PHE A 252 4.28 -7.19 19.45
N LEU A 253 3.26 -6.33 19.52
CA LEU A 253 2.78 -5.56 18.35
C LEU A 253 3.29 -4.12 18.32
N LEU A 254 3.52 -3.48 19.46
CA LEU A 254 4.01 -2.10 19.45
C LEU A 254 5.50 -2.06 19.03
N PRO A 255 5.91 -1.12 18.14
CA PRO A 255 7.33 -0.88 17.91
C PRO A 255 8.04 -0.59 19.24
N ALA A 256 9.30 -1.02 19.39
CA ALA A 256 10.05 -0.89 20.64
C ALA A 256 10.15 0.58 21.17
N ALA A 257 9.98 1.57 20.29
CA ALA A 257 9.92 3.01 20.62
C ALA A 257 8.57 3.49 21.22
N ALA A 258 7.51 2.68 21.14
CA ALA A 258 6.22 2.90 21.80
C ALA A 258 6.15 2.15 23.15
N ALA A 259 6.59 0.88 23.19
CA ALA A 259 6.66 0.10 24.44
C ALA A 259 7.44 0.82 25.56
N ARG A 260 8.53 1.53 25.21
CA ARG A 260 9.32 2.34 26.17
C ARG A 260 8.63 3.61 26.70
N ARG A 261 7.50 4.03 26.13
CA ARG A 261 6.72 5.19 26.62
C ARG A 261 5.62 4.80 27.62
N GLY A 262 5.16 3.56 27.62
CA GLY A 262 4.28 3.01 28.66
C GLY A 262 5.03 2.65 29.96
N ALA A 263 6.34 2.37 29.86
CA ALA A 263 7.21 2.17 31.02
C ALA A 263 7.47 3.51 31.75
N GLY A 264 6.61 3.85 32.71
CA GLY A 264 6.84 4.96 33.64
C GLY A 264 8.19 4.83 34.38
N PRO A 265 8.77 5.93 34.91
CA PRO A 265 10.14 5.96 35.43
C PRO A 265 10.30 5.16 36.73
N GLY A 266 10.46 3.83 36.61
CA GLY A 266 10.49 2.87 37.70
C GLY A 266 11.78 2.08 37.78
N ARG A 267 12.62 2.41 38.78
CA ARG A 267 13.77 1.63 39.28
C ARG A 267 14.85 1.22 38.26
N ARG A 268 15.85 2.09 38.12
CA ARG A 268 17.23 1.62 37.88
C ARG A 268 17.72 0.88 39.13
N THR A 269 17.89 -0.43 39.06
CA THR A 269 18.70 -1.16 40.05
C THR A 269 20.16 -1.07 39.62
N SER A 270 20.95 -0.27 40.34
CA SER A 270 22.41 -0.25 40.14
C SER A 270 23.00 -1.63 40.47
N PRO A 271 23.93 -2.17 39.67
CA PRO A 271 24.63 -3.38 40.02
C PRO A 271 25.60 -3.10 41.17
N THR A 272 25.39 -3.75 42.31
CA THR A 272 26.36 -3.77 43.41
C THR A 272 27.54 -4.66 43.04
N THR A 273 28.70 -4.04 42.82
CA THR A 273 29.98 -4.75 42.66
C THR A 273 30.32 -5.51 43.96
N PRO A 274 30.67 -6.80 43.93
CA PRO A 274 31.18 -7.50 45.11
C PRO A 274 32.57 -6.96 45.49
N GLU A 275 32.75 -6.65 46.77
CA GLU A 275 33.98 -6.10 47.33
C GLU A 275 35.04 -7.18 47.55
N THR A 276 36.28 -6.90 47.16
CA THR A 276 37.39 -7.87 47.16
C THR A 276 37.92 -8.12 48.58
N ALA A 277 37.49 -9.21 49.23
CA ALA A 277 38.06 -9.65 50.49
C ALA A 277 39.38 -10.42 50.27
N ILE A 278 40.51 -9.71 50.31
CA ILE A 278 41.83 -10.31 50.47
C ILE A 278 42.06 -10.59 51.96
N ASN A 279 42.23 -11.87 52.34
CA ASN A 279 43.17 -12.23 53.40
C ASN A 279 43.46 -13.74 53.47
N ASN A 280 44.73 -14.07 53.59
CA ASN A 280 45.26 -15.35 54.07
C ASN A 280 46.69 -15.07 54.60
N PRO A 281 47.15 -15.85 55.59
CA PRO A 281 47.35 -15.42 56.97
C PRO A 281 48.51 -14.44 57.22
#